data_AF-A0A0Q6QCR8-F1
#
_entry.id   AF-A0A0Q6QCR8-F1
#
_cell.length_a   1.000
_cell.length_b   1.000
_cell.length_c   1.000
_cell.angle_alpha   90.00
_cell.angle_beta   90.00
_cell.angle_gamma   90.00
#
_symmetry.space_group_name_H-M   'P 1'
#
loop_
_entity.id
_entity.type
_entity.pdbx_description
1 polymer ?
#
loop_
_entity_poly.entity_id
_entity_poly.type
_entity_poly.pdbx_seq_one_letter_code
_entity_poly.pdbx_strand_id
1 'polypeptide(L)'
;MAMFEPGHLHIERHALNKEDYSYSLSIDYAVTQDPKEGEGMLFKMHGTVGDKELKEEFFLPKDQAFDFARHATRIAQKYGMPKEASIGSIHKEYDAMFEDVRAQLHVKSGDPVKPEHLDRI
;
A
#
# COMPACT_ATOMS: atom_id res chain seq x y z
N MET A 1 10.14 7.77 -9.89
CA MET A 1 9.67 6.62 -10.66
C MET A 1 8.93 5.64 -9.76
N ALA A 2 8.13 4.74 -10.31
CA ALA A 2 7.68 3.61 -9.52
C ALA A 2 7.92 2.34 -10.32
N MET A 3 8.25 1.29 -9.57
CA MET A 3 8.63 0.01 -10.09
C MET A 3 7.84 -1.03 -9.32
N PHE A 4 6.97 -1.69 -10.05
CA PHE A 4 6.14 -2.74 -9.53
C PHE A 4 6.76 -4.11 -9.82
N GLU A 5 6.84 -4.93 -8.78
CA GLU A 5 7.22 -6.33 -8.86
C GLU A 5 6.19 -7.16 -8.06
N PRO A 6 5.96 -8.44 -8.41
CA PRO A 6 5.06 -9.31 -7.65
C PRO A 6 5.52 -9.42 -6.20
N GLY A 7 4.68 -9.01 -5.24
CA GLY A 7 5.04 -8.93 -3.81
C GLY A 7 5.88 -7.72 -3.39
N HIS A 8 6.25 -6.81 -4.29
CA HIS A 8 7.07 -5.63 -3.96
C HIS A 8 6.74 -4.41 -4.83
N LEU A 9 6.40 -3.27 -4.22
CA LEU A 9 6.21 -2.00 -4.92
C LEU A 9 7.24 -0.98 -4.44
N HIS A 10 8.15 -0.58 -5.33
CA HIS A 10 9.06 0.51 -5.08
C HIS A 10 8.55 1.81 -5.68
N ILE A 11 8.62 2.89 -4.91
CA ILE A 11 8.13 4.21 -5.28
C ILE A 11 9.18 5.23 -4.89
N GLU A 12 9.73 5.90 -5.87
CA GLU A 12 10.55 7.08 -5.67
C GLU A 12 9.91 8.28 -6.36
N ARG A 13 9.96 9.43 -5.71
CA ARG A 13 9.63 10.71 -6.35
C ARG A 13 10.82 11.60 -6.14
N HIS A 14 11.33 12.13 -7.24
CA HIS A 14 12.34 13.17 -7.20
C HIS A 14 11.65 14.53 -7.32
N ALA A 15 12.03 15.45 -6.43
CA ALA A 15 11.59 16.83 -6.46
C ALA A 15 11.94 17.47 -7.82
N LEU A 16 10.93 17.85 -8.61
CA LEU A 16 11.13 18.55 -9.88
C LEU A 16 11.38 20.06 -9.69
N ASN A 17 11.05 20.61 -8.51
CA ASN A 17 11.22 22.02 -8.16
C ASN A 17 11.77 22.17 -6.73
N LYS A 18 12.27 23.38 -6.38
CA LYS A 18 12.81 23.68 -5.03
C LYS A 18 11.79 23.59 -3.89
N GLU A 19 10.50 23.69 -4.22
CA GLU A 19 9.37 23.52 -3.28
C GLU A 19 8.85 22.07 -3.27
N ASP A 20 9.43 21.21 -4.11
CA ASP A 20 9.02 19.83 -4.27
C ASP A 20 9.86 18.94 -3.33
N TYR A 21 9.31 17.79 -2.94
CA TYR A 21 9.86 16.92 -1.91
C TYR A 21 10.19 15.57 -2.53
N SER A 22 11.40 15.09 -2.22
CA SER A 22 11.84 13.78 -2.67
C SER A 22 11.49 12.74 -1.61
N TYR A 23 10.99 11.60 -2.05
CA TYR A 23 10.76 10.45 -1.18
C TYR A 23 11.08 9.15 -1.93
N SER A 24 11.52 8.15 -1.20
CA SER A 24 11.69 6.79 -1.68
C SER A 24 11.02 5.85 -0.68
N LEU A 25 10.09 5.03 -1.14
CA LEU A 25 9.27 4.14 -0.34
C LEU A 25 9.19 2.80 -1.06
N SER A 26 9.55 1.75 -0.34
CA SER A 26 9.38 0.36 -0.73
C SER A 26 8.24 -0.23 0.09
N ILE A 27 7.32 -0.93 -0.56
CA ILE A 27 6.22 -1.64 0.06
C ILE A 27 6.35 -3.10 -0.33
N ASP A 28 6.85 -3.93 0.57
CA ASP A 28 6.78 -5.39 0.40
C ASP A 28 5.45 -5.88 0.91
N TYR A 29 4.86 -6.84 0.22
CA TYR A 29 3.62 -7.45 0.65
C TYR A 29 3.65 -8.95 0.35
N ALA A 30 3.16 -9.72 1.32
CA ALA A 30 3.13 -11.18 1.21
C ALA A 30 1.88 -11.72 1.86
N VAL A 31 1.28 -12.73 1.23
CA VAL A 31 0.19 -13.50 1.84
C VAL A 31 0.72 -14.15 3.11
N THR A 32 -0.01 -13.93 4.20
CA THR A 32 0.26 -14.56 5.48
C THR A 32 -1.05 -14.99 6.12
N GLN A 33 -0.95 -15.95 7.03
CA GLN A 33 -2.09 -16.39 7.82
C GLN A 33 -1.92 -15.86 9.25
N ASP A 34 -2.80 -14.96 9.64
CA ASP A 34 -2.88 -14.48 11.01
C ASP A 34 -3.75 -15.43 11.86
N PRO A 35 -3.32 -15.84 13.06
CA PRO A 35 -4.09 -16.75 13.89
C PRO A 35 -5.41 -16.17 14.42
N LYS A 36 -5.61 -14.84 14.39
CA LYS A 36 -6.85 -14.17 14.83
C LYS A 36 -7.77 -13.85 13.66
N GLU A 37 -7.22 -13.28 12.59
CA GLU A 37 -8.00 -12.74 11.47
C GLU A 37 -8.11 -13.72 10.29
N GLY A 38 -7.23 -14.72 10.21
CA GLY A 38 -7.19 -15.71 9.13
C GLY A 38 -6.25 -15.31 7.98
N GLU A 39 -6.59 -15.70 6.76
CA GLU A 39 -5.80 -15.38 5.57
C GLU A 39 -5.85 -13.87 5.26
N GLY A 40 -4.68 -13.28 5.06
CA GLY A 40 -4.55 -11.89 4.70
C GLY A 40 -3.17 -11.60 4.15
N MET A 41 -2.78 -10.34 4.23
CA MET A 41 -1.56 -9.84 3.63
C MET A 41 -0.81 -8.94 4.59
N LEU A 42 0.47 -9.24 4.78
CA LEU A 42 1.37 -8.43 5.57
C LEU A 42 2.07 -7.44 4.66
N PHE A 43 1.83 -6.16 4.88
CA PHE A 43 2.49 -5.07 4.18
C PHE A 43 3.61 -4.51 5.05
N LYS A 44 4.81 -4.40 4.48
CA LYS A 44 6.00 -3.82 5.10
C LYS A 44 6.41 -2.61 4.29
N MET A 45 6.18 -1.44 4.85
CA MET A 45 6.54 -0.19 4.22
C MET A 45 7.82 0.35 4.82
N HIS A 46 8.82 0.60 4.00
CA HIS A 46 10.09 1.12 4.45
C HIS A 46 10.73 2.05 3.43
N GLY A 47 11.51 3.03 3.86
CA GLY A 47 12.16 3.99 2.98
C GLY A 47 12.44 5.31 3.68
N THR A 48 12.47 6.40 2.93
CA THR A 48 12.82 7.73 3.42
C THR A 48 11.94 8.79 2.78
N VAL A 49 11.32 9.64 3.59
CA VAL A 49 10.53 10.79 3.17
C VAL A 49 11.26 12.07 3.60
N GLY A 50 11.87 12.78 2.65
CA GLY A 50 12.78 13.89 2.96
C GLY A 50 13.95 13.41 3.83
N ASP A 51 14.07 13.96 5.04
CA ASP A 51 15.11 13.62 6.02
C ASP A 51 14.69 12.54 7.04
N LYS A 52 13.50 11.95 6.88
CA LYS A 52 12.96 11.00 7.85
C LYS A 52 12.90 9.59 7.27
N GLU A 53 13.55 8.66 7.94
CA GLU A 53 13.39 7.23 7.67
C GLU A 53 12.01 6.76 8.15
N LEU A 54 11.33 6.04 7.28
CA LEU A 54 10.05 5.41 7.51
C LEU A 54 10.28 3.90 7.50
N LYS A 55 9.77 3.20 8.51
CA LYS A 55 9.79 1.74 8.57
C LYS A 55 8.64 1.26 9.45
N GLU A 56 7.57 0.83 8.82
CA GLU A 56 6.34 0.39 9.49
C GLU A 56 5.80 -0.84 8.77
N GLU A 57 5.19 -1.75 9.53
CA GLU A 57 4.52 -2.91 8.97
C GLU A 57 3.10 -3.04 9.54
N PHE A 58 2.19 -3.52 8.70
CA PHE A 58 0.80 -3.71 9.06
C PHE A 58 0.21 -4.89 8.31
N PHE A 59 -0.56 -5.70 9.04
CA PHE A 59 -1.32 -6.79 8.46
C PHE A 59 -2.71 -6.30 8.09
N LEU A 60 -3.19 -6.70 6.92
CA LEU A 60 -4.57 -6.50 6.50
C LEU A 60 -5.19 -7.86 6.13
N PRO A 61 -6.36 -8.21 6.70
CA PRO A 61 -7.09 -9.41 6.28
C PRO A 61 -7.52 -9.31 4.82
N LYS A 62 -7.85 -10.45 4.20
CA LYS A 62 -8.27 -10.55 2.78
C LYS A 62 -9.30 -9.48 2.36
N ASP A 63 -10.25 -9.14 3.22
CA ASP A 63 -11.28 -8.13 2.93
C ASP A 63 -10.79 -6.67 2.97
N GLN A 64 -9.76 -6.37 3.78
CA GLN A 64 -9.15 -5.03 3.89
C GLN A 64 -7.86 -4.89 3.10
N ALA A 65 -7.34 -5.98 2.51
CA ALA A 65 -6.09 -5.94 1.76
C ALA A 65 -6.11 -4.91 0.62
N PHE A 66 -7.29 -4.51 0.14
CA PHE A 66 -7.50 -3.44 -0.85
C PHE A 66 -7.41 -2.01 -0.28
N ASP A 67 -7.55 -1.82 1.04
CA ASP A 67 -7.41 -0.53 1.74
C ASP A 67 -5.94 -0.17 2.06
N PHE A 68 -4.98 -0.99 1.64
CA PHE A 68 -3.55 -0.80 1.93
C PHE A 68 -3.03 0.59 1.55
N ALA A 69 -3.47 1.16 0.43
CA ALA A 69 -3.04 2.50 -0.01
C ALA A 69 -3.43 3.59 0.98
N ARG A 70 -4.59 3.45 1.64
CA ARG A 70 -5.03 4.38 2.68
C ARG A 70 -4.14 4.28 3.92
N HIS A 71 -3.79 3.06 4.33
CA HIS A 71 -2.88 2.82 5.45
C HIS A 71 -1.48 3.34 5.15
N ALA A 72 -0.92 2.96 4.01
CA ALA A 72 0.39 3.39 3.53
C ALA A 72 0.48 4.93 3.43
N THR A 73 -0.51 5.58 2.82
CA THR A 73 -0.57 7.05 2.73
C THR A 73 -0.62 7.70 4.11
N ARG A 74 -1.44 7.18 5.04
CA ARG A 74 -1.55 7.73 6.40
C ARG A 74 -0.24 7.61 7.18
N ILE A 75 0.45 6.48 7.03
CA ILE A 75 1.76 6.27 7.63
C ILE A 75 2.73 7.27 7.01
N ALA A 76 2.87 7.33 5.68
CA ALA A 76 3.77 8.27 5.02
C ALA A 76 3.52 9.73 5.44
N GLN A 77 2.25 10.14 5.58
CA GLN A 77 1.87 11.46 6.08
C GLN A 77 2.36 11.75 7.50
N LYS A 78 2.35 10.75 8.39
CA LYS A 78 2.89 10.87 9.77
C LYS A 78 4.38 11.16 9.77
N TYR A 79 5.12 10.65 8.78
CA TYR A 79 6.55 10.90 8.63
C TYR A 79 6.86 12.21 7.89
N GLY A 80 5.87 12.91 7.35
CA GLY A 80 6.05 14.23 6.73
C GLY A 80 5.71 14.28 5.24
N MET A 81 5.15 13.20 4.67
CA MET A 81 4.57 13.28 3.33
C MET A 81 3.39 14.27 3.36
N PRO A 82 3.35 15.27 2.48
CA PRO A 82 2.25 16.22 2.44
C PRO A 82 0.96 15.51 2.02
N LYS A 83 -0.19 16.06 2.45
CA LYS A 83 -1.51 15.45 2.21
C LYS A 83 -1.88 15.34 0.73
N GLU A 84 -1.26 16.17 -0.10
CA GLU A 84 -1.43 16.20 -1.55
C GLU A 84 -0.67 15.06 -2.24
N ALA A 85 0.36 14.51 -1.60
CA ALA A 85 1.01 13.27 -2.04
C ALA A 85 0.24 12.06 -1.53
N SER A 86 -0.16 11.20 -2.46
CA SER A 86 -0.74 9.90 -2.17
C SER A 86 0.06 8.83 -2.89
N ILE A 87 0.28 7.71 -2.21
CA ILE A 87 0.89 6.52 -2.81
C ILE A 87 0.00 5.97 -3.95
N GLY A 88 -1.31 6.24 -3.89
CA GLY A 88 -2.27 5.86 -4.94
C GLY A 88 -2.21 6.72 -6.20
N SER A 89 -1.39 7.78 -6.26
CA SER A 89 -1.27 8.62 -7.47
C SER A 89 -0.56 7.92 -8.64
N ILE A 90 0.00 6.74 -8.41
CA ILE A 90 0.76 5.94 -9.39
C ILE A 90 -0.18 4.90 -10.03
N HIS A 91 -1.09 5.39 -10.85
CA HIS A 91 -2.24 4.58 -11.29
C HIS A 91 -1.87 3.25 -11.98
N LYS A 92 -0.76 3.16 -12.71
CA LYS A 92 -0.38 1.92 -13.42
C LYS A 92 0.16 0.84 -12.49
N GLU A 93 1.17 1.18 -11.69
CA GLU A 93 1.79 0.27 -10.74
C GLU A 93 0.82 -0.13 -9.62
N TYR A 94 -0.05 0.79 -9.21
CA TYR A 94 -1.13 0.51 -8.27
C TYR A 94 -2.12 -0.53 -8.82
N ASP A 95 -2.54 -0.40 -10.08
CA ASP A 95 -3.43 -1.36 -10.72
C ASP A 95 -2.79 -2.76 -10.79
N ALA A 96 -1.51 -2.82 -11.17
CA ALA A 96 -0.75 -4.08 -11.18
C ALA A 96 -0.63 -4.71 -9.77
N MET A 97 -0.36 -3.89 -8.75
CA MET A 97 -0.36 -4.35 -7.36
C MET A 97 -1.71 -4.85 -6.92
N PHE A 98 -2.78 -4.14 -7.28
CA PHE A 98 -4.13 -4.56 -6.96
C PHE A 98 -4.46 -5.92 -7.57
N GLU A 99 -4.12 -6.14 -8.84
CA GLU A 99 -4.31 -7.42 -9.51
C GLU A 99 -3.48 -8.55 -8.88
N ASP A 100 -2.23 -8.26 -8.49
CA ASP A 100 -1.35 -9.24 -7.85
C ASP A 100 -1.84 -9.62 -6.44
N VAL A 101 -2.18 -8.64 -5.61
CA VAL A 101 -2.79 -8.85 -4.27
C VAL A 101 -4.03 -9.71 -4.39
N ARG A 102 -4.88 -9.40 -5.37
CA ARG A 102 -6.10 -10.14 -5.65
C ARG A 102 -5.82 -11.58 -6.09
N ALA A 103 -4.85 -11.79 -6.97
CA ALA A 103 -4.46 -13.12 -7.44
C ALA A 103 -3.86 -13.95 -6.30
N GLN A 104 -2.97 -13.35 -5.51
CA GLN A 104 -2.32 -13.98 -4.36
C GLN A 104 -3.31 -14.38 -3.26
N LEU A 105 -4.31 -13.54 -2.96
CA LEU A 105 -5.38 -13.85 -1.99
C LEU A 105 -6.51 -14.70 -2.59
N HIS A 106 -6.35 -15.17 -3.83
CA HIS A 106 -7.37 -15.92 -4.55
C HIS A 106 -8.76 -15.23 -4.54
N VAL A 107 -8.80 -13.89 -4.53
CA VAL A 107 -10.04 -13.11 -4.49
C VAL A 107 -10.68 -13.11 -5.88
N LYS A 108 -11.78 -13.85 -6.04
CA LYS A 108 -12.53 -13.89 -7.30
C LYS A 108 -13.43 -12.66 -7.45
N SER A 109 -13.59 -12.14 -8.68
CA SER A 109 -14.66 -11.16 -8.94
C SER A 109 -15.98 -11.88 -8.76
N GLY A 110 -16.80 -11.42 -7.82
CA GLY A 110 -18.04 -12.10 -7.44
C GLY A 110 -17.94 -12.94 -6.17
N ASP A 111 -16.77 -13.01 -5.52
CA ASP A 111 -16.72 -13.45 -4.10
C ASP A 111 -17.53 -12.43 -3.28
N PRO A 112 -18.44 -12.86 -2.40
CA PRO A 112 -19.23 -11.94 -1.60
C PRO A 112 -18.31 -11.12 -0.69
N VAL A 113 -18.14 -9.83 -1.00
CA VAL A 113 -17.64 -8.87 -0.02
C VAL A 113 -18.64 -8.89 1.13
N LYS A 114 -18.18 -9.20 2.34
CA LYS A 114 -19.04 -9.19 3.52
C LYS A 114 -19.75 -7.82 3.58
N PRO A 115 -21.09 -7.78 3.70
CA PRO A 115 -21.84 -6.53 3.70
C PRO A 115 -21.41 -5.57 4.84
N GLU A 116 -20.80 -6.11 5.90
CA GLU A 116 -20.21 -5.35 7.01
C GLU A 116 -19.09 -4.37 6.58
N HIS A 117 -18.45 -4.59 5.43
CA HIS A 117 -17.39 -3.73 4.89
C HIS A 117 -17.89 -2.77 3.80
N LEU A 118 -19.17 -2.88 3.40
CA LEU A 118 -19.83 -2.02 2.41
C LEU A 118 -20.62 -0.88 3.06
N ASP A 119 -20.84 -0.89 4.38
CA ASP A 119 -21.65 0.11 5.10
C ASP A 119 -20.92 1.46 5.35
N ARG A 120 -19.71 1.63 4.79
CA ARG A 120 -18.91 2.85 4.97
C ARG A 120 -18.39 3.41 3.64
N ILE A 121 -19.28 3.55 2.66
CA ILE A 121 -19.10 4.38 1.46
C ILE A 121 -20.05 5.57 1.49
#